data_AF-A0AA35XG60-F1
#
_entry.id   AF-A0AA35XG60-F1
#
_cell.length_a   1.000
_cell.length_b   1.000
_cell.length_c   1.000
_cell.angle_alpha   90.00
_cell.angle_beta   90.00
_cell.angle_gamma   90.00
#
_symmetry.space_group_name_H-M   'P 1'
#
loop_
_entity.id
_entity.type
_entity.pdbx_description
1 polymer ?
#
loop_
_entity_poly.entity_id
_entity_poly.type
_entity_poly.pdbx_seq_one_letter_code
_entity_poly.pdbx_strand_id
1 'polypeptide(L)'
;MNDITLRKFEWADIEYVTQLFTSISGAGGTEKEVDSELVRQTLSHPSVRPEANLTLAHSGANLVGYYQLFPEIQISRAVIAGGVLEQHRGKGIGRQLLSAAMEQIEALNVSVLHIQTSADATDARHILESEGFEQVKDYWQMRWTGGDLPELNLRSNFSLKPFRLGEDEAMLTELQNSAFGQHWGFCPNTVEETAARVRIANTDPDGIIFVMDGDRPAGYNWTLMNKNRGNGLGTAVVVTGMEYLRQQGVDAIELEVDSENTPARELYLKLGYRQADHRIRRRDPTVPAAIEATNRLNPAFAVICGDLVHDAADQSQIDELIRITSTLDGGIPMRLVSGNHDVGKAPTPDSLALYRQRFGLDNYSFDHGDCHFVVINSSVAFDPVNVPAEWDRIVQFMIDDLSAARRRGVQHLVLFTHHPLFQEHAAEADSMWTVPIERRDVIVRILRDFDASAVFAGHLHKNVYADDGGLMMVTTGAVGYPLGPDPSGIRIVHMQEDAIRHRYYGMNSVPDSLPGLGSSG
;
A
#
# COMPACT_ATOMS: atom_id res chain seq x y z
N MET A 1 25.63 -11.44 -7.03
CA MET A 1 24.55 -11.16 -8.01
C MET A 1 23.96 -12.51 -8.38
N ASN A 2 22.70 -12.78 -8.05
CA ASN A 2 22.03 -13.96 -8.58
C ASN A 2 21.81 -13.74 -10.07
N ASP A 3 22.20 -14.71 -10.90
CA ASP A 3 21.99 -14.65 -12.34
C ASP A 3 20.48 -14.63 -12.61
N ILE A 4 20.01 -13.60 -13.31
CA ILE A 4 18.60 -13.45 -13.69
C ILE A 4 18.48 -13.84 -15.15
N THR A 5 17.59 -14.79 -15.43
CA THR A 5 17.34 -15.24 -16.79
C THR A 5 15.93 -14.88 -17.22
N LEU A 6 15.82 -14.29 -18.41
CA LEU A 6 14.55 -13.97 -19.05
C LEU A 6 14.25 -15.00 -20.12
N ARG A 7 13.03 -15.54 -20.13
CA ARG A 7 12.56 -16.41 -21.22
C ARG A 7 11.08 -16.21 -21.50
N LYS A 8 10.64 -16.66 -22.68
CA LYS A 8 9.23 -16.63 -23.06
C LYS A 8 8.42 -17.68 -22.31
N PHE A 9 7.14 -17.37 -22.16
CA PHE A 9 6.14 -18.28 -21.59
C PHE A 9 5.98 -19.54 -22.45
N GLU A 10 5.84 -20.67 -21.77
CA GLU A 10 5.38 -21.92 -22.35
C GLU A 10 4.14 -22.41 -21.59
N TRP A 11 3.23 -23.13 -22.25
CA TRP A 11 2.01 -23.62 -21.60
C TRP A 11 2.23 -24.58 -20.42
N ALA A 12 3.43 -25.15 -20.30
CA ALA A 12 3.86 -25.90 -19.13
C ALA A 12 4.03 -25.02 -17.87
N ASP A 13 4.19 -23.70 -18.04
CA ASP A 13 4.39 -22.74 -16.95
C ASP A 13 3.09 -22.27 -16.28
N ILE A 14 1.93 -22.65 -16.82
CA ILE A 14 0.63 -22.08 -16.45
C ILE A 14 0.33 -22.06 -14.94
N GLU A 15 0.68 -23.13 -14.23
CA GLU A 15 0.47 -23.24 -12.78
C GLU A 15 1.38 -22.26 -12.01
N TYR A 16 2.65 -22.18 -12.40
CA TYR A 16 3.62 -21.26 -11.78
C TYR A 16 3.30 -19.79 -12.10
N VAL A 17 2.84 -19.52 -13.32
CA VAL A 17 2.41 -18.18 -13.75
C VAL A 17 1.14 -17.76 -13.01
N THR A 18 0.19 -18.67 -12.81
CA THR A 18 -1.02 -18.41 -12.01
C THR A 18 -0.64 -18.02 -10.58
N GLN A 19 0.25 -18.77 -9.94
CA GLN A 19 0.76 -18.44 -8.60
C GLN A 19 1.50 -17.09 -8.58
N LEU A 20 2.31 -16.81 -9.59
CA LEU A 20 3.02 -15.54 -9.73
C LEU A 20 2.05 -14.35 -9.87
N PHE A 21 1.05 -14.47 -10.74
CA PHE A 21 0.04 -13.43 -10.97
C PHE A 21 -0.75 -13.15 -9.70
N THR A 22 -1.23 -14.20 -9.03
CA THR A 22 -1.93 -14.12 -7.75
C THR A 22 -1.05 -13.47 -6.66
N SER A 23 0.25 -13.80 -6.61
CA SER A 23 1.17 -13.23 -5.63
C SER A 23 1.47 -11.75 -5.90
N ILE A 24 1.72 -11.37 -7.16
CA ILE A 24 2.06 -9.99 -7.54
C ILE A 24 0.84 -9.06 -7.43
N SER A 25 -0.35 -9.54 -7.80
CA SER A 25 -1.60 -8.80 -7.64
C SER A 25 -2.07 -8.71 -6.19
N GLY A 26 -1.41 -9.41 -5.25
CA GLY A 26 -1.81 -9.45 -3.84
C GLY A 26 -3.10 -10.24 -3.59
N ALA A 27 -3.53 -11.06 -4.55
CA ALA A 27 -4.76 -11.82 -4.50
C ALA A 27 -4.65 -13.17 -3.77
N GLY A 28 -3.44 -13.61 -3.39
CA GLY A 28 -3.22 -14.92 -2.75
C GLY A 28 -3.93 -15.07 -1.41
N GLY A 29 -4.71 -16.14 -1.25
CA GLY A 29 -5.49 -16.38 -0.04
C GLY A 29 -6.65 -15.41 0.17
N THR A 30 -7.02 -14.66 -0.87
CA THR A 30 -8.18 -13.75 -0.86
C THR A 30 -9.28 -14.26 -1.78
N GLU A 31 -10.46 -13.65 -1.68
CA GLU A 31 -11.54 -13.86 -2.65
C GLU A 31 -11.10 -13.53 -4.09
N LYS A 32 -10.07 -12.70 -4.32
CA LYS A 32 -9.60 -12.36 -5.68
C LYS A 32 -8.63 -13.39 -6.28
N GLU A 33 -8.33 -14.50 -5.59
CA GLU A 33 -7.43 -15.55 -6.10
C GLU A 33 -7.97 -16.15 -7.40
N VAL A 34 -7.11 -16.21 -8.41
CA VAL A 34 -7.48 -16.63 -9.77
C VAL A 34 -7.11 -18.10 -9.97
N ASP A 35 -8.04 -18.90 -10.47
CA ASP A 35 -7.76 -20.30 -10.83
C ASP A 35 -6.98 -20.43 -12.15
N SER A 36 -6.26 -21.53 -12.32
CA SER A 36 -5.38 -21.73 -13.49
C SER A 36 -6.14 -21.90 -14.80
N GLU A 37 -7.43 -22.26 -14.76
CA GLU A 37 -8.29 -22.36 -15.94
C GLU A 37 -8.68 -20.97 -16.44
N LEU A 38 -9.00 -20.03 -15.55
CA LEU A 38 -9.28 -18.64 -15.91
C LEU A 38 -8.02 -17.96 -16.46
N VAL A 39 -6.85 -18.20 -15.86
CA VAL A 39 -5.58 -17.70 -16.41
C VAL A 39 -5.33 -18.30 -17.79
N ARG A 40 -5.55 -19.61 -17.97
CA ARG A 40 -5.40 -20.27 -19.28
C ARG A 40 -6.30 -19.63 -20.33
N GLN A 41 -7.58 -19.47 -20.06
CA GLN A 41 -8.54 -18.86 -20.98
C GLN A 41 -8.17 -17.42 -21.31
N THR A 42 -7.72 -16.65 -20.32
CA THR A 42 -7.25 -15.27 -20.50
C THR A 42 -6.03 -15.22 -21.41
N LEU A 43 -5.02 -16.07 -21.16
CA LEU A 43 -3.82 -16.14 -21.98
C LEU A 43 -4.09 -16.70 -23.39
N SER A 44 -5.09 -17.56 -23.55
CA SER A 44 -5.51 -18.07 -24.87
C SER A 44 -6.26 -17.04 -25.72
N HIS A 45 -6.58 -15.86 -25.18
CA HIS A 45 -7.27 -14.83 -25.95
C HIS A 45 -6.41 -14.37 -27.15
N PRO A 46 -6.99 -14.22 -28.37
CA PRO A 46 -6.24 -13.96 -29.60
C PRO A 46 -5.33 -12.72 -29.58
N SER A 47 -5.71 -11.71 -28.81
CA SER A 47 -4.93 -10.48 -28.65
C SER A 47 -3.72 -10.62 -27.72
N VAL A 48 -3.68 -11.64 -26.86
CA VAL A 48 -2.65 -11.75 -25.81
C VAL A 48 -1.36 -12.35 -26.34
N ARG A 49 -1.45 -13.45 -27.11
CA ARG A 49 -0.30 -14.15 -27.74
C ARG A 49 0.86 -14.38 -26.76
N PRO A 50 0.62 -15.12 -25.67
CA PRO A 50 1.51 -15.17 -24.51
C PRO A 50 2.90 -15.74 -24.86
N GLU A 51 3.02 -16.66 -25.80
CA GLU A 51 4.31 -17.22 -26.23
C GLU A 51 5.22 -16.16 -26.85
N ALA A 52 4.66 -15.10 -27.44
CA ALA A 52 5.41 -13.97 -27.98
C ALA A 52 5.54 -12.82 -26.98
N ASN A 53 4.50 -12.59 -26.18
CA ASN A 53 4.32 -11.33 -25.45
C ASN A 53 4.44 -11.45 -23.93
N LEU A 54 4.49 -12.66 -23.37
CA LEU A 54 4.73 -12.92 -21.95
C LEU A 54 6.18 -13.33 -21.75
N THR A 55 6.93 -12.50 -21.04
CA THR A 55 8.32 -12.77 -20.66
C THR A 55 8.39 -13.00 -19.16
N LEU A 56 9.03 -14.10 -18.76
CA LEU A 56 9.19 -14.55 -17.39
C LEU A 56 10.63 -14.34 -16.90
N ALA A 57 10.80 -13.76 -15.72
CA ALA A 57 12.09 -13.60 -15.05
C ALA A 57 12.32 -14.69 -14.01
N HIS A 58 13.45 -15.38 -14.11
CA HIS A 58 13.86 -16.42 -13.17
C HIS A 58 15.10 -16.00 -12.39
N SER A 59 15.14 -16.33 -11.10
CA SER A 59 16.34 -16.27 -10.26
C SER A 59 16.72 -17.70 -9.89
N GLY A 60 17.68 -18.27 -10.60
CA GLY A 60 17.94 -19.72 -10.54
C GLY A 60 16.72 -20.52 -11.03
N ALA A 61 16.21 -21.43 -10.20
CA ALA A 61 15.03 -22.23 -10.52
C ALA A 61 13.69 -21.53 -10.21
N ASN A 62 13.72 -20.37 -9.55
CA ASN A 62 12.50 -19.72 -9.08
C ASN A 62 12.01 -18.69 -10.10
N LEU A 63 10.71 -18.74 -10.42
CA LEU A 63 10.02 -17.71 -11.18
C LEU A 63 9.71 -16.51 -10.26
N VAL A 64 10.22 -15.32 -10.58
CA VAL A 64 10.25 -14.17 -9.66
C VAL A 64 9.63 -12.89 -10.19
N GLY A 65 9.31 -12.83 -11.49
CA GLY A 65 8.67 -11.68 -12.10
C GLY A 65 8.28 -11.95 -13.54
N TYR A 66 7.55 -11.01 -14.14
CA TYR A 66 7.14 -11.09 -15.53
C TYR A 66 6.81 -9.72 -16.10
N TYR A 67 6.74 -9.63 -17.43
CA TYR A 67 5.94 -8.63 -18.11
C TYR A 67 5.10 -9.28 -19.21
N GLN A 68 3.89 -8.77 -19.41
CA GLN A 68 3.02 -9.05 -20.53
C GLN A 68 2.90 -7.80 -21.39
N LEU A 69 3.22 -7.94 -22.68
CA LEU A 69 3.06 -6.90 -23.68
C LEU A 69 1.69 -7.02 -24.37
N PHE A 70 1.03 -5.89 -24.59
CA PHE A 70 -0.22 -5.79 -25.34
C PHE A 70 -0.01 -4.82 -26.50
N PRO A 71 0.29 -5.33 -27.72
CA PRO A 71 0.44 -4.49 -28.90
C PRO A 71 -0.92 -3.98 -29.39
N GLU A 72 -1.05 -2.67 -29.57
CA GLU A 72 -2.25 -2.00 -30.08
C GLU A 72 -1.90 -1.22 -31.36
N ILE A 73 -1.53 -1.99 -32.38
CA ILE A 73 -0.94 -1.48 -33.62
C ILE A 73 -1.86 -0.48 -34.33
N GLN A 74 -3.18 -0.67 -34.26
CA GLN A 74 -4.15 0.20 -34.92
C GLN A 74 -4.13 1.65 -34.42
N ILE A 75 -3.66 1.87 -33.19
CA ILE A 75 -3.51 3.19 -32.57
C ILE A 75 -2.05 3.56 -32.30
N SER A 76 -1.10 2.81 -32.89
CA SER A 76 0.34 2.99 -32.71
C SER A 76 0.78 3.04 -31.25
N ARG A 77 0.23 2.14 -30.42
CA ARG A 77 0.49 2.06 -28.99
C ARG A 77 0.87 0.64 -28.57
N ALA A 78 1.62 0.53 -27.47
CA ALA A 78 1.74 -0.70 -26.71
C ALA A 78 1.49 -0.45 -25.22
N VAL A 79 0.93 -1.44 -24.54
CA VAL A 79 0.75 -1.44 -23.09
C VAL A 79 1.56 -2.57 -22.47
N ILE A 80 2.22 -2.32 -21.36
CA ILE A 80 2.84 -3.36 -20.54
C ILE A 80 2.13 -3.46 -19.19
N ALA A 81 1.85 -4.69 -18.78
CA ALA A 81 1.54 -5.03 -17.39
C ALA A 81 2.58 -6.01 -16.87
N GLY A 82 2.95 -5.93 -15.59
CA GLY A 82 3.95 -6.83 -15.04
C GLY A 82 4.34 -6.47 -13.62
N GLY A 83 5.27 -7.25 -13.07
CA GLY A 83 5.77 -7.01 -11.74
C GLY A 83 6.85 -7.98 -11.32
N VAL A 84 7.41 -7.71 -10.15
CA VAL A 84 8.39 -8.56 -9.48
C VAL A 84 7.85 -8.89 -8.10
N LEU A 85 8.00 -10.15 -7.68
CA LEU A 85 7.69 -10.59 -6.32
C LEU A 85 8.38 -9.67 -5.31
N GLU A 86 7.65 -9.30 -4.27
CA GLU A 86 8.08 -8.32 -3.25
C GLU A 86 9.47 -8.63 -2.69
N GLN A 87 9.72 -9.88 -2.29
CA GLN A 87 11.01 -10.38 -1.79
C GLN A 87 12.18 -10.35 -2.80
N HIS A 88 11.89 -10.06 -4.07
CA HIS A 88 12.86 -9.95 -5.16
C HIS A 88 12.99 -8.52 -5.72
N ARG A 89 12.27 -7.53 -5.16
CA ARG A 89 12.42 -6.11 -5.49
C ARG A 89 13.77 -5.56 -4.99
N GLY A 90 14.18 -4.40 -5.50
CA GLY A 90 15.47 -3.76 -5.18
C GLY A 90 16.71 -4.46 -5.75
N LYS A 91 16.54 -5.56 -6.52
CA LYS A 91 17.64 -6.38 -7.08
C LYS A 91 17.91 -6.12 -8.57
N GLY A 92 17.32 -5.06 -9.15
CA GLY A 92 17.47 -4.70 -10.57
C GLY A 92 16.63 -5.51 -11.57
N ILE A 93 15.85 -6.50 -11.11
CA ILE A 93 15.02 -7.37 -11.97
C ILE A 93 13.98 -6.57 -12.75
N GLY A 94 13.32 -5.60 -12.09
CA GLY A 94 12.32 -4.74 -12.75
C GLY A 94 12.91 -3.94 -13.92
N ARG A 95 14.14 -3.41 -13.76
CA ARG A 95 14.84 -2.71 -14.84
C ARG A 95 15.22 -3.64 -15.98
N GLN A 96 15.63 -4.88 -15.70
CA GLN A 96 15.90 -5.87 -16.75
C GLN A 96 14.64 -6.24 -17.53
N LEU A 97 13.51 -6.45 -16.84
CA LEU A 97 12.22 -6.70 -17.47
C LEU A 97 11.78 -5.52 -18.36
N LEU A 98 11.90 -4.29 -17.85
CA LEU A 98 11.56 -3.08 -18.60
C LEU A 98 12.46 -2.91 -19.84
N SER A 99 13.77 -3.07 -19.70
CA SER A 99 14.73 -3.02 -20.81
C SER A 99 14.38 -4.05 -21.91
N ALA A 100 14.11 -5.29 -21.51
CA ALA A 100 13.73 -6.35 -22.46
C ALA A 100 12.38 -6.08 -23.14
N ALA A 101 11.46 -5.39 -22.46
CA ALA A 101 10.19 -4.98 -23.06
C ALA A 101 10.38 -3.83 -24.06
N MET A 102 11.23 -2.85 -23.75
CA MET A 102 11.57 -1.75 -24.66
C MET A 102 12.23 -2.28 -25.94
N GLU A 103 13.18 -3.21 -25.84
CA GLU A 103 13.79 -3.88 -27.01
C GLU A 103 12.74 -4.60 -27.88
N GLN A 104 11.78 -5.30 -27.26
CA GLN A 104 10.70 -5.95 -27.99
C GLN A 104 9.78 -4.95 -28.70
N ILE A 105 9.57 -3.77 -28.11
CA ILE A 105 8.70 -2.73 -28.63
C ILE A 105 9.31 -2.01 -29.84
N GLU A 106 10.64 -1.86 -29.90
CA GLU A 106 11.33 -1.30 -31.07
C GLU A 106 10.96 -2.05 -32.36
N ALA A 107 10.74 -3.36 -32.28
CA ALA A 107 10.33 -4.19 -33.41
C ALA A 107 8.86 -4.00 -33.84
N LEU A 108 8.00 -3.39 -32.99
CA LEU A 108 6.57 -3.22 -33.25
C LEU A 108 6.21 -1.89 -33.96
N ASN A 109 7.17 -0.97 -34.07
CA ASN A 109 7.00 0.34 -34.71
C ASN A 109 5.78 1.14 -34.17
N VAL A 110 5.58 1.08 -32.85
CA VAL A 110 4.58 1.88 -32.12
C VAL A 110 5.19 3.19 -31.65
N SER A 111 4.36 4.24 -31.53
CA SER A 111 4.81 5.58 -31.15
C SER A 111 4.75 5.86 -29.65
N VAL A 112 3.94 5.08 -28.90
CA VAL A 112 3.70 5.31 -27.47
C VAL A 112 3.72 3.98 -26.71
N LEU A 113 4.39 3.99 -25.56
CA LEU A 113 4.38 2.91 -24.58
C LEU A 113 3.71 3.39 -23.29
N HIS A 114 2.67 2.70 -22.86
CA HIS A 114 2.06 2.93 -21.55
C HIS A 114 2.29 1.76 -20.61
N ILE A 115 2.44 2.08 -19.33
CA ILE A 115 2.54 1.11 -18.25
C ILE A 115 1.52 1.49 -17.20
N GLN A 116 0.62 0.58 -16.87
CA GLN A 116 -0.33 0.80 -15.79
C GLN A 116 0.30 0.36 -14.48
N THR A 117 0.39 1.27 -13.52
CA THR A 117 0.84 0.99 -12.16
C THR A 117 -0.21 1.44 -11.16
N SER A 118 -0.22 0.82 -9.98
CA SER A 118 -1.02 1.34 -8.88
C SER A 118 -0.40 2.64 -8.37
N ALA A 119 -1.24 3.55 -7.86
CA ALA A 119 -0.79 4.87 -7.37
C ALA A 119 0.20 4.77 -6.19
N ASP A 120 0.16 3.67 -5.45
CA ASP A 120 1.01 3.35 -4.30
C ASP A 120 2.27 2.56 -4.66
N ALA A 121 2.48 2.17 -5.93
CA ALA A 121 3.68 1.45 -6.37
C ALA A 121 4.89 2.40 -6.53
N THR A 122 5.38 2.93 -5.41
CA THR A 122 6.52 3.86 -5.34
C THR A 122 7.78 3.32 -6.03
N ASP A 123 8.09 2.04 -5.84
CA ASP A 123 9.21 1.35 -6.51
C ASP A 123 9.08 1.39 -8.05
N ALA A 124 7.88 1.10 -8.55
CA ALA A 124 7.60 1.09 -9.98
C ALA A 124 7.67 2.52 -10.54
N ARG A 125 7.08 3.49 -9.83
CA ARG A 125 7.13 4.91 -10.19
C ARG A 125 8.56 5.42 -10.32
N HIS A 126 9.43 5.11 -9.36
CA HIS A 126 10.82 5.55 -9.39
C HIS A 126 11.59 4.97 -10.59
N ILE A 127 11.39 3.69 -10.91
CA ILE A 127 12.00 3.06 -12.08
C ILE A 127 11.49 3.73 -13.37
N LEU A 128 10.18 3.90 -13.51
CA LEU A 128 9.55 4.48 -14.69
C LEU A 128 10.03 5.92 -14.93
N GLU A 129 10.02 6.77 -13.90
CA GLU A 129 10.53 8.14 -13.98
C GLU A 129 12.03 8.15 -14.36
N SER A 130 12.83 7.20 -13.85
CA SER A 130 14.25 7.09 -14.20
C SER A 130 14.52 6.70 -15.66
N GLU A 131 13.55 6.04 -16.31
CA GLU A 131 13.60 5.65 -17.73
C GLU A 131 12.83 6.63 -18.63
N GLY A 132 12.43 7.80 -18.09
CA GLY A 132 11.82 8.89 -18.85
C GLY A 132 10.31 8.77 -19.08
N PHE A 133 9.61 7.91 -18.34
CA PHE A 133 8.15 7.88 -18.36
C PHE A 133 7.56 9.04 -17.57
N GLU A 134 6.42 9.54 -18.05
CA GLU A 134 5.64 10.59 -17.38
C GLU A 134 4.24 10.06 -17.04
N GLN A 135 3.67 10.55 -15.94
CA GLN A 135 2.29 10.25 -15.56
C GLN A 135 1.33 11.00 -16.49
N VAL A 136 0.54 10.27 -17.29
CA VAL A 136 -0.35 10.84 -18.30
C VAL A 136 -1.83 10.63 -18.04
N LYS A 137 -2.19 9.75 -17.10
CA LYS A 137 -3.59 9.38 -16.85
C LYS A 137 -3.83 8.78 -15.46
N ASP A 138 -4.95 9.15 -14.84
CA ASP A 138 -5.45 8.57 -13.59
C ASP A 138 -6.82 7.93 -13.79
N TYR A 139 -7.05 6.81 -13.10
CA TYR A 139 -8.32 6.10 -13.09
C TYR A 139 -8.87 6.01 -11.67
N TRP A 140 -10.18 6.21 -11.53
CA TRP A 140 -10.90 5.99 -10.29
C TRP A 140 -11.47 4.59 -10.27
N GLN A 141 -11.14 3.83 -9.23
CA GLN A 141 -11.95 2.69 -8.89
C GLN A 141 -13.15 3.14 -8.06
N MET A 142 -14.30 2.54 -8.30
CA MET A 142 -15.54 2.85 -7.60
C MET A 142 -16.22 1.57 -7.15
N ARG A 143 -16.81 1.60 -5.95
CA ARG A 143 -17.48 0.46 -5.32
C ARG A 143 -18.87 0.84 -4.82
N TRP A 144 -19.83 -0.05 -5.07
CA TRP A 144 -21.19 0.00 -4.56
C TRP A 144 -21.42 -1.23 -3.66
N THR A 145 -21.95 -1.03 -2.46
CA THR A 145 -22.11 -2.09 -1.43
C THR A 145 -23.55 -2.24 -0.95
N GLY A 146 -24.53 -1.72 -1.70
CA GLY A 146 -25.95 -1.74 -1.33
C GLY A 146 -26.62 -0.36 -1.35
N GLY A 147 -27.95 -0.36 -1.48
CA GLY A 147 -28.81 0.83 -1.56
C GLY A 147 -30.02 0.60 -2.47
N ASP A 148 -30.95 1.56 -2.47
CA ASP A 148 -32.07 1.55 -3.43
C ASP A 148 -31.56 1.91 -4.82
N LEU A 149 -31.91 1.09 -5.81
CA LEU A 149 -31.69 1.41 -7.22
C LEU A 149 -32.88 2.21 -7.74
N PRO A 150 -32.66 3.25 -8.56
CA PRO A 150 -33.77 4.00 -9.17
C PRO A 150 -34.57 3.07 -10.09
N GLU A 151 -35.90 3.24 -10.13
CA GLU A 151 -36.75 2.50 -11.07
C GLU A 151 -36.31 2.73 -12.52
N LEU A 152 -36.16 1.64 -13.27
CA LEU A 152 -35.80 1.69 -14.68
C LEU A 152 -36.93 2.32 -15.50
N ASN A 153 -36.72 3.57 -15.92
CA ASN A 153 -37.64 4.30 -16.78
C ASN A 153 -37.03 4.48 -18.18
N LEU A 154 -37.31 3.54 -19.09
CA LEU A 154 -36.94 3.64 -20.49
C LEU A 154 -37.95 4.52 -21.24
N ARG A 155 -37.47 5.38 -22.15
CA ARG A 155 -38.38 6.08 -23.08
C ARG A 155 -39.01 5.05 -24.00
N SER A 156 -40.24 5.29 -24.44
CA SER A 156 -41.08 4.33 -25.17
C SER A 156 -40.48 3.77 -26.47
N ASN A 157 -39.46 4.41 -27.04
CA ASN A 157 -38.78 3.94 -28.25
C ASN A 157 -37.60 2.98 -27.98
N PHE A 158 -37.18 2.84 -26.71
CA PHE A 158 -36.10 1.95 -26.33
C PHE A 158 -36.60 0.65 -25.71
N SER A 159 -35.91 -0.45 -26.00
CA SER A 159 -36.14 -1.77 -25.39
C SER A 159 -34.84 -2.42 -24.94
N LEU A 160 -34.93 -3.38 -24.02
CA LEU A 160 -33.80 -4.20 -23.61
C LEU A 160 -33.78 -5.52 -24.39
N LYS A 161 -32.59 -5.95 -24.82
CA LYS A 161 -32.36 -7.24 -25.46
C LYS A 161 -31.17 -7.94 -24.80
N PRO A 162 -31.32 -9.18 -24.25
CA PRO A 162 -30.18 -9.95 -23.78
C PRO A 162 -29.31 -10.39 -24.96
N PHE A 163 -28.00 -10.44 -24.74
CA PHE A 163 -27.03 -10.94 -25.70
C PHE A 163 -27.22 -12.44 -25.96
N ARG A 164 -27.06 -12.84 -27.22
CA ARG A 164 -27.08 -14.25 -27.63
C ARG A 164 -25.70 -14.69 -28.09
N LEU A 165 -25.12 -15.61 -27.30
CA LEU A 165 -23.82 -16.21 -27.61
C LEU A 165 -23.86 -16.95 -28.95
N GLY A 166 -22.96 -16.61 -29.86
CA GLY A 166 -22.89 -17.17 -31.21
C GLY A 166 -23.69 -16.41 -32.27
N GLU A 167 -24.51 -15.43 -31.88
CA GLU A 167 -25.32 -14.61 -32.80
C GLU A 167 -24.93 -13.12 -32.75
N ASP A 168 -24.75 -12.57 -31.55
CA ASP A 168 -24.68 -11.12 -31.32
C ASP A 168 -23.25 -10.56 -31.21
N GLU A 169 -22.18 -11.38 -31.35
CA GLU A 169 -20.80 -10.93 -31.22
C GLU A 169 -20.43 -9.79 -32.19
N ALA A 170 -20.89 -9.87 -33.43
CA ALA A 170 -20.63 -8.84 -34.44
C ALA A 170 -21.30 -7.50 -34.07
N MET A 171 -22.54 -7.57 -33.57
CA MET A 171 -23.29 -6.40 -33.11
C MET A 171 -22.60 -5.75 -31.90
N LEU A 172 -22.15 -6.56 -30.93
CA LEU A 172 -21.41 -6.08 -29.77
C LEU A 172 -20.10 -5.39 -30.19
N THR A 173 -19.35 -6.02 -31.10
CA THR A 173 -18.09 -5.49 -31.62
C THR A 173 -18.29 -4.12 -32.27
N GLU A 174 -19.27 -4.00 -33.18
CA GLU A 174 -19.57 -2.75 -33.88
C GLU A 174 -19.98 -1.65 -32.90
N LEU A 175 -20.82 -1.98 -31.93
CA LEU A 175 -21.28 -1.03 -30.92
C LEU A 175 -20.14 -0.56 -30.01
N GLN A 176 -19.28 -1.46 -29.55
CA GLN A 176 -18.10 -1.09 -28.75
C GLN A 176 -17.16 -0.18 -29.52
N ASN A 177 -16.84 -0.54 -30.77
CA ASN A 177 -15.94 0.25 -31.61
C ASN A 177 -16.54 1.62 -31.95
N SER A 178 -17.85 1.72 -32.16
CA SER A 178 -18.51 3.00 -32.40
C SER A 178 -18.60 3.86 -31.14
N ALA A 179 -18.84 3.26 -29.98
CA ALA A 179 -18.98 3.98 -28.71
C ALA A 179 -17.63 4.49 -28.20
N PHE A 180 -16.58 3.67 -28.32
CA PHE A 180 -15.28 3.93 -27.71
C PHE A 180 -14.16 4.25 -28.71
N GLY A 181 -14.39 4.17 -30.03
CA GLY A 181 -13.35 4.37 -31.05
C GLY A 181 -12.62 5.72 -31.04
N GLN A 182 -13.19 6.74 -30.37
CA GLN A 182 -12.58 8.05 -30.18
C GLN A 182 -12.11 8.28 -28.73
N HIS A 183 -12.31 7.32 -27.83
CA HIS A 183 -11.84 7.40 -26.46
C HIS A 183 -10.34 7.17 -26.37
N TRP A 184 -9.70 7.92 -25.47
CA TRP A 184 -8.27 7.82 -25.23
C TRP A 184 -7.87 6.39 -24.91
N GLY A 185 -6.97 5.84 -25.71
CA GLY A 185 -6.43 4.52 -25.47
C GLY A 185 -7.36 3.34 -25.75
N PHE A 186 -8.46 3.54 -26.47
CA PHE A 186 -9.27 2.42 -26.94
C PHE A 186 -8.72 1.89 -28.28
N CYS A 187 -8.30 0.63 -28.30
CA CYS A 187 -7.97 -0.07 -29.54
C CYS A 187 -9.23 -0.81 -30.06
N PRO A 188 -9.63 -0.63 -31.33
CA PRO A 188 -10.80 -1.32 -31.88
C PRO A 188 -10.70 -2.85 -31.76
N ASN A 189 -11.79 -3.48 -31.32
CA ASN A 189 -11.88 -4.92 -31.22
C ASN A 189 -12.23 -5.55 -32.56
N THR A 190 -11.77 -6.77 -32.80
CA THR A 190 -12.28 -7.65 -33.85
C THR A 190 -13.44 -8.50 -33.34
N VAL A 191 -14.22 -9.08 -34.27
CA VAL A 191 -15.29 -10.02 -33.92
C VAL A 191 -14.71 -11.28 -33.28
N GLU A 192 -13.52 -11.71 -33.70
CA GLU A 192 -12.82 -12.87 -33.13
C GLU A 192 -12.42 -12.63 -31.66
N GLU A 193 -11.84 -11.46 -31.36
CA GLU A 193 -11.49 -11.08 -29.99
C GLU A 193 -12.74 -10.96 -29.12
N THR A 194 -13.79 -10.31 -29.62
CA THR A 194 -15.06 -10.21 -28.90
C THR A 194 -15.65 -11.60 -28.63
N ALA A 195 -15.64 -12.49 -29.62
CA ALA A 195 -16.10 -13.87 -29.50
C ALA A 195 -15.29 -14.69 -28.49
N ALA A 196 -13.97 -14.51 -28.45
CA ALA A 196 -13.13 -15.15 -27.43
C ALA A 196 -13.46 -14.59 -26.04
N ARG A 197 -13.59 -13.26 -25.91
CA ARG A 197 -13.82 -12.58 -24.64
C ARG A 197 -15.14 -12.94 -23.98
N VAL A 198 -16.24 -13.03 -24.73
CA VAL A 198 -17.57 -13.42 -24.19
C VAL A 198 -17.65 -14.87 -23.72
N ARG A 199 -16.63 -15.69 -24.00
CA ARG A 199 -16.55 -17.12 -23.62
C ARG A 199 -15.60 -17.38 -22.45
N ILE A 200 -14.91 -16.37 -21.92
CA ILE A 200 -14.06 -16.54 -20.74
C ILE A 200 -14.94 -16.83 -19.53
N ALA A 201 -14.51 -17.73 -18.64
CA ALA A 201 -15.30 -18.24 -17.51
C ALA A 201 -15.78 -17.18 -16.51
N ASN A 202 -15.21 -15.97 -16.55
CA ASN A 202 -15.67 -14.84 -15.75
C ASN A 202 -16.70 -13.94 -16.47
N THR A 203 -17.18 -14.36 -17.63
CA THR A 203 -18.26 -13.72 -18.37
C THR A 203 -19.48 -14.61 -18.34
N ASP A 204 -20.61 -14.02 -17.98
CA ASP A 204 -21.91 -14.63 -18.19
C ASP A 204 -22.58 -13.91 -19.36
N PRO A 205 -22.84 -14.60 -20.49
CA PRO A 205 -23.54 -14.02 -21.64
C PRO A 205 -24.87 -13.35 -21.28
N ASP A 206 -25.60 -13.86 -20.28
CA ASP A 206 -26.87 -13.28 -19.83
C ASP A 206 -26.67 -11.95 -19.09
N GLY A 207 -25.45 -11.69 -18.59
CA GLY A 207 -25.00 -10.42 -18.02
C GLY A 207 -24.63 -9.37 -19.08
N ILE A 208 -24.77 -9.68 -20.37
CA ILE A 208 -24.61 -8.72 -21.46
C ILE A 208 -25.99 -8.30 -21.97
N ILE A 209 -26.31 -7.01 -21.82
CA ILE A 209 -27.65 -6.47 -22.10
C ILE A 209 -27.54 -5.30 -23.07
N PHE A 210 -28.20 -5.40 -24.22
CA PHE A 210 -28.32 -4.28 -25.16
C PHE A 210 -29.50 -3.38 -24.81
N VAL A 211 -29.32 -2.09 -25.07
CA VAL A 211 -30.40 -1.12 -25.25
C VAL A 211 -30.59 -0.94 -26.75
N MET A 212 -31.81 -1.16 -27.22
CA MET A 212 -32.18 -1.10 -28.64
C MET A 212 -33.09 0.10 -28.89
N ASP A 213 -32.85 0.85 -29.97
CA ASP A 213 -33.79 1.82 -30.55
C ASP A 213 -34.42 1.18 -31.80
N GLY A 214 -35.60 0.58 -31.63
CA GLY A 214 -36.13 -0.38 -32.60
C GLY A 214 -35.18 -1.57 -32.78
N ASP A 215 -34.70 -1.79 -34.02
CA ASP A 215 -33.76 -2.88 -34.34
C ASP A 215 -32.28 -2.47 -34.23
N ARG A 216 -31.98 -1.20 -33.89
CA ARG A 216 -30.61 -0.68 -33.85
C ARG A 216 -30.06 -0.70 -32.42
N PRO A 217 -28.85 -1.23 -32.17
CA PRO A 217 -28.23 -1.14 -30.86
C PRO A 217 -27.84 0.32 -30.55
N ALA A 218 -28.29 0.83 -29.40
CA ALA A 218 -28.03 2.18 -28.91
C ALA A 218 -27.05 2.21 -27.73
N GLY A 219 -26.87 1.09 -27.04
CA GLY A 219 -25.93 0.94 -25.93
C GLY A 219 -25.88 -0.49 -25.42
N TYR A 220 -24.91 -0.82 -24.57
CA TYR A 220 -24.82 -2.15 -23.97
C TYR A 220 -24.30 -2.09 -22.53
N ASN A 221 -24.73 -3.06 -21.73
CA ASN A 221 -24.14 -3.42 -20.45
C ASN A 221 -23.37 -4.72 -20.63
N TRP A 222 -22.13 -4.81 -20.15
CA TRP A 222 -21.41 -6.08 -20.04
C TRP A 222 -20.91 -6.21 -18.61
N THR A 223 -21.66 -6.95 -17.79
CA THR A 223 -21.22 -7.30 -16.44
C THR A 223 -20.24 -8.46 -16.50
N LEU A 224 -19.13 -8.36 -15.78
CA LEU A 224 -18.23 -9.49 -15.57
C LEU A 224 -18.53 -10.13 -14.22
N MET A 225 -18.64 -11.45 -14.20
CA MET A 225 -18.77 -12.25 -12.99
C MET A 225 -17.49 -13.05 -12.80
N ASN A 226 -16.53 -12.54 -12.03
CA ASN A 226 -15.62 -13.47 -11.37
C ASN A 226 -16.46 -14.37 -10.46
N LYS A 227 -16.10 -15.66 -10.34
CA LYS A 227 -16.58 -16.48 -9.21
C LYS A 227 -16.26 -15.85 -7.84
N ASN A 228 -15.52 -14.74 -7.82
CA ASN A 228 -15.52 -13.66 -6.83
C ASN A 228 -15.48 -12.24 -7.50
N ARG A 229 -16.68 -11.68 -7.67
CA ARG A 229 -17.26 -10.61 -8.55
C ARG A 229 -16.55 -9.25 -8.78
N GLY A 230 -16.85 -8.61 -9.93
CA GLY A 230 -16.88 -7.14 -10.15
C GLY A 230 -16.44 -6.64 -11.55
N ASN A 231 -17.22 -5.78 -12.24
CA ASN A 231 -16.86 -4.68 -13.20
C ASN A 231 -18.13 -3.99 -13.82
N GLY A 232 -18.14 -2.64 -14.02
CA GLY A 232 -19.35 -1.77 -14.25
C GLY A 232 -19.39 -0.81 -15.49
N LEU A 233 -20.38 0.13 -15.62
CA LEU A 233 -20.80 0.86 -16.88
C LEU A 233 -21.70 2.17 -16.79
N GLY A 234 -22.50 2.63 -17.80
CA GLY A 234 -23.36 3.87 -17.79
C GLY A 234 -24.90 3.79 -17.43
N THR A 235 -25.68 4.89 -17.25
CA THR A 235 -26.87 4.99 -16.33
C THR A 235 -28.01 3.96 -16.39
N ALA A 236 -28.84 3.94 -17.44
CA ALA A 236 -29.99 3.01 -17.51
C ALA A 236 -29.55 1.55 -17.72
N VAL A 237 -28.43 1.44 -18.42
CA VAL A 237 -27.68 0.22 -18.72
C VAL A 237 -27.07 -0.37 -17.44
N VAL A 238 -26.61 0.47 -16.52
CA VAL A 238 -26.04 0.10 -15.21
C VAL A 238 -27.10 -0.35 -14.26
N VAL A 239 -28.24 0.36 -14.18
CA VAL A 239 -29.32 -0.07 -13.28
C VAL A 239 -29.73 -1.49 -13.63
N THR A 240 -29.85 -1.82 -14.92
CA THR A 240 -30.17 -3.18 -15.37
C THR A 240 -29.04 -4.18 -15.04
N GLY A 241 -27.78 -3.83 -15.24
CA GLY A 241 -26.63 -4.65 -14.85
C GLY A 241 -26.49 -4.84 -13.33
N MET A 242 -26.77 -3.80 -12.54
CA MET A 242 -26.78 -3.84 -11.09
C MET A 242 -27.94 -4.67 -10.57
N GLU A 243 -29.12 -4.60 -11.20
CA GLU A 243 -30.25 -5.46 -10.89
C GLU A 243 -29.94 -6.93 -11.19
N TYR A 244 -29.31 -7.21 -12.34
CA TYR A 244 -28.80 -8.54 -12.68
C TYR A 244 -27.85 -9.05 -11.58
N LEU A 245 -26.80 -8.29 -11.27
CA LEU A 245 -25.82 -8.64 -10.25
C LEU A 245 -26.45 -8.79 -8.85
N ARG A 246 -27.42 -7.95 -8.48
CA ARG A 246 -28.19 -8.05 -7.23
C ARG A 246 -29.01 -9.33 -7.17
N GLN A 247 -29.67 -9.73 -8.27
CA GLN A 247 -30.40 -11.00 -8.36
C GLN A 247 -29.46 -12.20 -8.22
N GLN A 248 -28.21 -12.08 -8.69
CA GLN A 248 -27.17 -13.08 -8.46
C GLN A 248 -26.60 -13.07 -7.03
N GLY A 249 -27.04 -12.17 -6.15
CA GLY A 249 -26.60 -12.09 -4.75
C GLY A 249 -25.15 -11.58 -4.56
N VAL A 250 -24.70 -10.59 -5.34
CA VAL A 250 -23.39 -9.94 -5.13
C VAL A 250 -23.38 -9.17 -3.79
N ASP A 251 -22.25 -9.21 -3.07
CA ASP A 251 -22.04 -8.36 -1.88
C ASP A 251 -21.58 -6.92 -2.26
N ALA A 252 -20.96 -6.77 -3.43
CA ALA A 252 -20.51 -5.49 -3.95
C ALA A 252 -20.39 -5.50 -5.48
N ILE A 253 -20.45 -4.29 -6.07
CA ILE A 253 -20.20 -4.06 -7.50
C ILE A 253 -19.06 -3.04 -7.61
N GLU A 254 -17.98 -3.42 -8.29
CA GLU A 254 -16.82 -2.57 -8.53
C GLU A 254 -16.74 -2.15 -10.00
N LEU A 255 -16.07 -1.04 -10.30
CA LEU A 255 -15.75 -0.58 -11.65
C LEU A 255 -14.57 0.38 -11.65
N GLU A 256 -13.97 0.57 -12.82
CA GLU A 256 -12.95 1.59 -13.07
C GLU A 256 -13.50 2.63 -14.06
N VAL A 257 -13.19 3.90 -13.81
CA VAL A 257 -13.58 5.03 -14.67
C VAL A 257 -12.43 6.01 -14.79
N ASP A 258 -12.21 6.54 -15.99
CA ASP A 258 -11.27 7.64 -16.21
C ASP A 258 -11.60 8.81 -15.27
N SER A 259 -10.58 9.27 -14.52
CA SER A 259 -10.69 10.39 -13.58
C SER A 259 -11.12 11.70 -14.24
N GLU A 260 -10.99 11.85 -15.56
CA GLU A 260 -11.41 13.04 -16.30
C GLU A 260 -12.80 12.87 -16.94
N ASN A 261 -13.36 11.65 -16.95
CA ASN A 261 -14.70 11.36 -17.48
C ASN A 261 -15.79 11.78 -16.49
N THR A 262 -15.95 13.09 -16.33
CA THR A 262 -16.93 13.72 -15.44
C THR A 262 -18.36 13.20 -15.64
N PRO A 263 -18.89 13.03 -16.87
CA PRO A 263 -20.22 12.46 -17.07
C PRO A 263 -20.39 11.06 -16.47
N ALA A 264 -19.41 10.17 -16.64
CA ALA A 264 -19.47 8.83 -16.07
C ALA A 264 -19.31 8.86 -14.55
N ARG A 265 -18.37 9.64 -14.01
CA ARG A 265 -18.16 9.77 -12.56
C ARG A 265 -19.40 10.28 -11.83
N GLU A 266 -19.99 11.37 -12.30
CA GLU A 266 -21.20 11.94 -11.69
C GLU A 266 -22.37 10.98 -11.69
N LEU A 267 -22.47 10.20 -12.77
CA LEU A 267 -23.45 9.14 -12.85
C LEU A 267 -23.23 8.09 -11.75
N TYR A 268 -22.03 7.53 -11.65
CA TYR A 268 -21.75 6.49 -10.66
C TYR A 268 -22.02 6.96 -9.24
N LEU A 269 -21.61 8.19 -8.93
CA LEU A 269 -21.89 8.83 -7.64
C LEU A 269 -23.40 8.95 -7.38
N LYS A 270 -24.20 9.34 -8.38
CA LYS A 270 -25.68 9.39 -8.27
C LYS A 270 -26.31 8.02 -8.04
N LEU A 271 -25.71 6.96 -8.57
CA LEU A 271 -26.14 5.57 -8.36
C LEU A 271 -25.66 4.98 -7.02
N GLY A 272 -24.99 5.77 -6.19
CA GLY A 272 -24.54 5.38 -4.86
C GLY A 272 -23.18 4.68 -4.84
N TYR A 273 -22.45 4.63 -5.96
CA TYR A 273 -21.05 4.23 -5.93
C TYR A 273 -20.25 5.26 -5.15
N ARG A 274 -19.23 4.79 -4.43
CA ARG A 274 -18.22 5.63 -3.81
C ARG A 274 -16.89 5.34 -4.48
N GLN A 275 -16.00 6.34 -4.56
CA GLN A 275 -14.63 6.07 -4.96
C GLN A 275 -14.05 5.05 -3.98
N ALA A 276 -13.67 3.90 -4.52
CA ALA A 276 -12.97 2.89 -3.76
C ALA A 276 -11.55 3.41 -3.56
N ASP A 277 -11.20 3.68 -2.31
CA ASP A 277 -9.80 3.90 -1.97
C ASP A 277 -9.10 2.56 -2.13
N HIS A 278 -8.50 2.32 -3.31
CA HIS A 278 -7.68 1.14 -3.54
C HIS A 278 -6.30 1.32 -2.89
N ARG A 279 -6.27 1.79 -1.64
CA ARG A 279 -5.40 1.14 -0.67
C ARG A 279 -5.95 -0.28 -0.61
N ILE A 280 -5.30 -1.22 -1.31
CA ILE A 280 -5.46 -2.62 -0.93
C ILE A 280 -5.24 -2.61 0.58
N ARG A 281 -6.32 -2.77 1.36
CA ARG A 281 -6.21 -3.01 2.79
C ARG A 281 -5.70 -4.43 2.90
N ARG A 282 -4.41 -4.59 2.59
CA ARG A 282 -3.62 -5.72 3.04
C ARG A 282 -3.82 -5.69 4.54
N ARG A 283 -4.37 -6.77 5.09
CA ARG A 283 -4.09 -7.09 6.47
C ARG A 283 -2.60 -7.41 6.49
N ASP A 284 -1.77 -6.37 6.62
CA ASP A 284 -0.35 -6.56 6.78
C ASP A 284 -0.18 -7.42 8.03
N PRO A 285 0.21 -8.70 7.88
CA PRO A 285 0.28 -9.60 9.03
C PRO A 285 1.42 -9.19 9.97
N THR A 286 2.28 -8.25 9.59
CA THR A 286 3.46 -7.87 10.39
C THR A 286 3.10 -7.18 11.69
N VAL A 287 2.12 -6.27 11.73
CA VAL A 287 1.71 -5.60 12.98
C VAL A 287 1.03 -6.58 13.94
N PRO A 288 0.05 -7.41 13.50
CA PRO A 288 -0.44 -8.52 14.33
C PRO A 288 0.68 -9.46 14.79
N ALA A 289 1.59 -9.87 13.91
CA ALA A 289 2.70 -10.75 14.27
C ALA A 289 3.67 -10.10 15.26
N ALA A 290 3.85 -8.78 15.23
CA ALA A 290 4.64 -8.04 16.20
C ALA A 290 3.95 -8.04 17.58
N ILE A 291 2.63 -7.88 17.64
CA ILE A 291 1.87 -8.02 18.89
C ILE A 291 1.92 -9.47 19.41
N GLU A 292 1.74 -10.46 18.55
CA GLU A 292 1.86 -11.89 18.91
C GLU A 292 3.26 -12.23 19.43
N ALA A 293 4.30 -11.74 18.76
CA ALA A 293 5.67 -11.89 19.22
C ALA A 293 5.89 -11.19 20.57
N THR A 294 5.33 -10.00 20.76
CA THR A 294 5.41 -9.26 22.03
C THR A 294 4.74 -10.04 23.16
N ASN A 295 3.54 -10.59 22.93
CA ASN A 295 2.84 -11.46 23.90
C ASN A 295 3.69 -12.69 24.25
N ARG A 296 4.28 -13.33 23.25
CA ARG A 296 5.14 -14.50 23.45
C ARG A 296 6.39 -14.19 24.26
N LEU A 297 7.03 -13.04 23.97
CA LEU A 297 8.24 -12.59 24.67
C LEU A 297 7.94 -12.09 26.09
N ASN A 298 6.73 -11.57 26.33
CA ASN A 298 6.27 -11.03 27.61
C ASN A 298 7.25 -10.02 28.25
N PRO A 299 7.60 -8.91 27.55
CA PRO A 299 8.49 -7.89 28.08
C PRO A 299 7.85 -7.07 29.19
N ALA A 300 8.67 -6.32 29.92
CA ALA A 300 8.23 -5.38 30.96
C ALA A 300 7.26 -4.29 30.45
N PHE A 301 7.43 -3.86 29.20
CA PHE A 301 6.56 -2.95 28.47
C PHE A 301 6.92 -3.00 26.98
N ALA A 302 6.06 -2.45 26.12
CA ALA A 302 6.29 -2.28 24.68
C ALA A 302 6.16 -0.81 24.28
N VAL A 303 6.95 -0.36 23.30
CA VAL A 303 6.93 1.03 22.81
C VAL A 303 6.73 1.06 21.30
N ILE A 304 5.79 1.87 20.81
CA ILE A 304 5.62 2.18 19.38
C ILE A 304 6.11 3.61 19.14
N CYS A 305 7.20 3.77 18.38
CA CYS A 305 7.90 5.06 18.20
C CYS A 305 7.25 6.00 17.16
N GLY A 306 5.92 6.11 17.17
CA GLY A 306 5.16 7.02 16.31
C GLY A 306 4.81 6.48 14.93
N ASP A 307 4.09 7.31 14.18
CA ASP A 307 3.41 6.95 12.93
C ASP A 307 2.53 5.71 13.14
N LEU A 308 1.65 5.84 14.13
CA LEU A 308 0.70 4.81 14.53
C LEU A 308 -0.31 4.52 13.41
N VAL A 309 -0.62 5.56 12.64
CA VAL A 309 -1.43 5.51 11.42
C VAL A 309 -0.70 6.28 10.31
N HIS A 310 -0.99 5.97 9.05
CA HIS A 310 -0.49 6.75 7.92
C HIS A 310 -1.30 8.03 7.70
N ASP A 311 -2.61 7.99 7.99
CA ASP A 311 -3.49 9.14 7.90
C ASP A 311 -4.30 9.30 9.20
N ALA A 312 -4.00 10.33 9.98
CA ALA A 312 -4.71 10.67 11.21
C ALA A 312 -6.21 10.96 11.02
N ALA A 313 -6.68 11.26 9.80
CA ALA A 313 -8.11 11.45 9.53
C ALA A 313 -8.84 10.14 9.21
N ASP A 314 -8.11 9.06 8.91
CA ASP A 314 -8.68 7.77 8.51
C ASP A 314 -9.11 6.95 9.73
N GLN A 315 -10.41 7.01 10.05
CA GLN A 315 -10.99 6.26 11.17
C GLN A 315 -10.75 4.75 11.07
N SER A 316 -10.64 4.20 9.87
CA SER A 316 -10.46 2.76 9.73
C SER A 316 -9.04 2.28 10.07
N GLN A 317 -8.02 3.12 9.82
CA GLN A 317 -6.66 2.83 10.28
C GLN A 317 -6.57 2.88 11.80
N ILE A 318 -7.27 3.85 12.40
CA ILE A 318 -7.37 4.01 13.85
C ILE A 318 -8.06 2.80 14.46
N ASP A 319 -9.21 2.40 13.92
CA ASP A 319 -9.97 1.24 14.41
C ASP A 319 -9.15 -0.05 14.28
N GLU A 320 -8.41 -0.23 13.18
CA GLU A 320 -7.57 -1.41 12.98
C GLU A 320 -6.35 -1.43 13.92
N LEU A 321 -5.69 -0.29 14.12
CA LEU A 321 -4.62 -0.15 15.12
C LEU A 321 -5.14 -0.51 16.52
N ILE A 322 -6.30 0.04 16.91
CA ILE A 322 -6.93 -0.26 18.21
C ILE A 322 -7.28 -1.74 18.29
N ARG A 323 -7.87 -2.32 17.24
CA ARG A 323 -8.23 -3.74 17.19
C ARG A 323 -7.00 -4.63 17.36
N ILE A 324 -5.90 -4.35 16.66
CA ILE A 324 -4.66 -5.15 16.74
C ILE A 324 -4.00 -4.97 18.11
N THR A 325 -3.81 -3.73 18.56
CA THR A 325 -3.14 -3.46 19.84
C THR A 325 -3.96 -3.94 21.04
N SER A 326 -5.29 -4.05 20.92
CA SER A 326 -6.15 -4.64 21.95
C SER A 326 -5.92 -6.13 22.19
N THR A 327 -5.21 -6.83 21.28
CA THR A 327 -4.82 -8.23 21.49
C THR A 327 -3.50 -8.38 22.23
N LEU A 328 -2.84 -7.28 22.60
CA LEU A 328 -1.68 -7.33 23.50
C LEU A 328 -2.12 -7.82 24.88
N ASP A 329 -1.31 -8.65 25.52
CA ASP A 329 -1.55 -9.13 26.88
C ASP A 329 -1.66 -7.92 27.84
N GLY A 330 -2.73 -7.89 28.64
CA GLY A 330 -3.00 -6.80 29.58
C GLY A 330 -1.94 -6.60 30.66
N GLY A 331 -1.05 -7.59 30.86
CA GLY A 331 0.13 -7.48 31.72
C GLY A 331 1.30 -6.68 31.14
N ILE A 332 1.28 -6.37 29.83
CA ILE A 332 2.34 -5.65 29.12
C ILE A 332 1.88 -4.21 28.84
N PRO A 333 2.37 -3.19 29.56
CA PRO A 333 2.04 -1.80 29.27
C PRO A 333 2.52 -1.39 27.88
N MET A 334 1.62 -0.86 27.06
CA MET A 334 1.97 -0.25 25.77
C MET A 334 2.21 1.26 25.95
N ARG A 335 3.32 1.75 25.40
CA ARG A 335 3.72 3.15 25.39
C ARG A 335 3.72 3.67 23.96
N LEU A 336 2.92 4.70 23.71
CA LEU A 336 2.78 5.29 22.39
C LEU A 336 3.57 6.59 22.33
N VAL A 337 4.29 6.78 21.22
CA VAL A 337 4.94 8.04 20.86
C VAL A 337 4.15 8.63 19.69
N SER A 338 4.03 9.95 19.59
CA SER A 338 3.39 10.61 18.45
C SER A 338 4.38 10.84 17.30
N GLY A 339 4.01 10.46 16.07
CA GLY A 339 4.74 10.77 14.84
C GLY A 339 4.07 11.84 13.99
N ASN A 340 4.72 12.23 12.88
CA ASN A 340 4.21 13.29 12.02
C ASN A 340 2.97 12.86 11.23
N HIS A 341 2.74 11.56 11.03
CA HIS A 341 1.49 11.07 10.46
C HIS A 341 0.32 11.09 11.46
N ASP A 342 0.61 11.12 12.77
CA ASP A 342 -0.40 11.11 13.82
C ASP A 342 -0.89 12.53 14.18
N VAL A 343 0.00 13.52 14.17
CA VAL A 343 -0.28 14.91 14.59
C VAL A 343 -0.05 15.96 13.49
N GLY A 344 0.45 15.56 12.33
CA GLY A 344 0.85 16.44 11.23
C GLY A 344 2.33 16.86 11.29
N LYS A 345 2.90 17.23 10.13
CA LYS A 345 4.29 17.71 10.02
C LYS A 345 4.53 19.03 10.76
N ALA A 346 3.51 19.90 10.75
CA ALA A 346 3.44 21.13 11.54
C ALA A 346 2.17 21.06 12.42
N PRO A 347 2.23 20.47 13.62
CA PRO A 347 1.06 20.19 14.43
C PRO A 347 0.22 21.42 14.75
N THR A 348 -1.09 21.26 14.84
CA THR A 348 -2.05 22.32 15.19
C THR A 348 -2.68 22.04 16.56
N PRO A 349 -3.30 23.03 17.23
CA PRO A 349 -4.03 22.76 18.47
C PRO A 349 -5.08 21.63 18.32
N ASP A 350 -5.77 21.58 17.19
CA ASP A 350 -6.80 20.58 16.92
C ASP A 350 -6.20 19.19 16.67
N SER A 351 -5.11 19.09 15.91
CA SER A 351 -4.47 17.79 15.67
C SER A 351 -3.85 17.21 16.95
N LEU A 352 -3.27 18.06 17.80
CA LEU A 352 -2.79 17.64 19.13
C LEU A 352 -3.94 17.23 20.05
N ALA A 353 -5.03 17.99 20.09
CA ALA A 353 -6.21 17.64 20.90
C ALA A 353 -6.82 16.31 20.43
N LEU A 354 -6.89 16.08 19.13
CA LEU A 354 -7.41 14.86 18.54
C LEU A 354 -6.52 13.64 18.87
N TYR A 355 -5.20 13.77 18.76
CA TYR A 355 -4.27 12.74 19.21
C TYR A 355 -4.45 12.44 20.70
N ARG A 356 -4.48 13.48 21.54
CA ARG A 356 -4.62 13.37 23.00
C ARG A 356 -5.91 12.67 23.41
N GLN A 357 -7.00 12.94 22.71
CA GLN A 357 -8.28 12.27 22.91
C GLN A 357 -8.24 10.78 22.56
N ARG A 358 -7.50 10.40 21.51
CA ARG A 358 -7.48 9.03 20.97
C ARG A 358 -6.45 8.13 21.65
N PHE A 359 -5.24 8.64 21.85
CA PHE A 359 -4.07 7.86 22.24
C PHE A 359 -3.48 8.27 23.60
N GLY A 360 -3.99 9.34 24.22
CA GLY A 360 -3.49 9.86 25.49
C GLY A 360 -2.40 10.91 25.31
N LEU A 361 -1.66 11.20 26.39
CA LEU A 361 -0.68 12.29 26.41
C LEU A 361 0.41 12.07 25.35
N ASP A 362 0.77 13.15 24.65
CA ASP A 362 1.85 13.19 23.65
C ASP A 362 3.20 13.62 24.24
N ASN A 363 3.22 14.01 25.52
CA ASN A 363 4.41 14.22 26.33
C ASN A 363 4.15 13.65 27.74
N TYR A 364 4.95 12.68 28.17
CA TYR A 364 4.80 12.03 29.47
C TYR A 364 6.06 11.27 29.86
N SER A 365 6.15 10.85 31.12
CA SER A 365 7.26 10.03 31.62
C SER A 365 6.74 8.88 32.48
N PHE A 366 7.58 7.87 32.67
CA PHE A 366 7.28 6.73 33.55
C PHE A 366 8.57 6.09 34.07
N ASP A 367 8.48 5.52 35.27
CA ASP A 367 9.54 4.73 35.88
C ASP A 367 9.29 3.23 35.66
N HIS A 368 10.34 2.45 35.47
CA HIS A 368 10.29 0.99 35.56
C HIS A 368 11.63 0.45 36.09
N GLY A 369 11.60 -0.24 37.23
CA GLY A 369 12.82 -0.55 37.97
C GLY A 369 13.57 0.73 38.34
N ASP A 370 14.90 0.72 38.21
CA ASP A 370 15.76 1.88 38.46
C ASP A 370 15.94 2.77 37.21
N CYS A 371 15.11 2.60 36.18
CA CYS A 371 15.15 3.37 34.94
C CYS A 371 14.00 4.38 34.86
N HIS A 372 14.26 5.53 34.26
CA HIS A 372 13.26 6.54 33.96
C HIS A 372 13.21 6.83 32.46
N PHE A 373 11.99 6.81 31.93
CA PHE A 373 11.70 6.93 30.51
C PHE A 373 10.86 8.18 30.26
N VAL A 374 11.25 8.96 29.25
CA VAL A 374 10.57 10.18 28.84
C VAL A 374 10.10 10.01 27.40
N VAL A 375 8.88 10.46 27.11
CA VAL A 375 8.32 10.52 25.77
C VAL A 375 8.01 11.97 25.44
N ILE A 376 8.48 12.45 24.28
CA ILE A 376 8.15 13.80 23.80
C ILE A 376 7.59 13.78 22.38
N ASN A 377 6.71 14.73 22.09
CA ASN A 377 6.17 14.96 20.76
C ASN A 377 7.21 15.64 19.87
N SER A 378 8.03 14.81 19.22
CA SER A 378 9.08 15.30 18.31
C SER A 378 8.55 16.05 17.08
N SER A 379 7.27 15.92 16.70
CA SER A 379 6.69 16.70 15.60
C SER A 379 6.55 18.18 15.96
N VAL A 380 6.27 18.48 17.23
CA VAL A 380 6.31 19.86 17.76
C VAL A 380 7.76 20.38 17.80
N ALA A 381 8.72 19.53 18.17
CA ALA A 381 10.14 19.90 18.10
C ALA A 381 10.63 20.11 16.66
N PHE A 382 10.04 19.41 15.69
CA PHE A 382 10.38 19.53 14.27
C PHE A 382 9.85 20.85 13.69
N ASP A 383 8.56 21.13 13.84
CA ASP A 383 7.95 22.38 13.37
C ASP A 383 6.82 22.87 14.30
N PRO A 384 7.14 23.77 15.25
CA PRO A 384 6.16 24.31 16.19
C PRO A 384 5.40 25.52 15.63
N VAL A 385 5.46 25.86 14.33
CA VAL A 385 4.95 27.13 13.79
C VAL A 385 3.50 27.44 14.16
N ASN A 386 2.65 26.42 14.24
CA ASN A 386 1.23 26.57 14.58
C ASN A 386 0.96 26.41 16.09
N VAL A 387 1.95 25.98 16.87
CA VAL A 387 1.84 25.68 18.31
C VAL A 387 3.13 26.07 19.09
N PRO A 388 3.64 27.32 18.98
CA PRO A 388 4.94 27.69 19.57
C PRO A 388 4.99 27.48 21.09
N ALA A 389 3.88 27.71 21.79
CA ALA A 389 3.79 27.50 23.24
C ALA A 389 3.81 26.01 23.65
N GLU A 390 3.58 25.06 22.73
CA GLU A 390 3.77 23.63 23.02
C GLU A 390 5.26 23.28 23.06
N TRP A 391 6.09 23.92 22.22
CA TRP A 391 7.56 23.73 22.28
C TRP A 391 8.13 24.17 23.63
N ASP A 392 7.76 25.35 24.11
CA ASP A 392 8.21 25.85 25.42
C ASP A 392 7.78 24.91 26.56
N ARG A 393 6.59 24.31 26.44
CA ARG A 393 6.07 23.32 27.39
C ARG A 393 6.86 22.01 27.36
N ILE A 394 7.28 21.54 26.19
CA ILE A 394 8.15 20.35 26.07
C ILE A 394 9.48 20.59 26.77
N VAL A 395 10.13 21.74 26.51
CA VAL A 395 11.41 22.10 27.13
C VAL A 395 11.29 22.16 28.64
N GLN A 396 10.26 22.84 29.16
CA GLN A 396 10.03 22.94 30.61
C GLN A 396 9.72 21.58 31.23
N PHE A 397 8.88 20.78 30.57
CA PHE A 397 8.55 19.41 31.00
C PHE A 397 9.82 18.56 31.15
N MET A 398 10.69 18.54 30.13
CA MET A 398 11.93 17.77 30.18
C MET A 398 12.84 18.22 31.33
N ILE A 399 13.00 19.53 31.55
CA ILE A 399 13.84 20.05 32.63
C ILE A 399 13.29 19.63 33.99
N ASP A 400 11.99 19.79 34.24
CA ASP A 400 11.37 19.49 35.53
C ASP A 400 11.38 17.98 35.83
N ASP A 401 11.04 17.18 34.83
CA ASP A 401 10.93 15.73 34.93
C ASP A 401 12.29 15.05 35.11
N LEU A 402 13.27 15.39 34.26
CA LEU A 402 14.64 14.84 34.38
C LEU A 402 15.34 15.32 35.65
N SER A 403 15.09 16.57 36.10
CA SER A 403 15.56 17.05 37.40
C SER A 403 14.99 16.21 38.54
N ALA A 404 13.70 15.86 38.47
CA ALA A 404 13.07 15.02 39.48
C ALA A 404 13.62 13.59 39.45
N ALA A 405 13.85 13.00 38.27
CA ALA A 405 14.43 11.67 38.12
C ALA A 405 15.87 11.61 38.63
N ARG A 406 16.69 12.61 38.30
CA ARG A 406 18.08 12.71 38.79
C ARG A 406 18.15 12.79 40.32
N ARG A 407 17.22 13.51 40.97
CA ARG A 407 17.12 13.54 42.44
C ARG A 407 16.75 12.18 43.05
N ARG A 408 16.04 11.32 42.32
CA ARG A 408 15.72 9.95 42.76
C ARG A 408 16.90 8.98 42.62
N GLY A 409 17.93 9.35 41.85
CA GLY A 409 19.11 8.50 41.65
C GLY A 409 18.85 7.33 40.70
N VAL A 410 18.17 7.60 39.58
CA VAL A 410 17.91 6.58 38.55
C VAL A 410 19.20 6.19 37.82
N GLN A 411 19.27 4.93 37.40
CA GLN A 411 20.40 4.34 36.71
C GLN A 411 20.46 4.71 35.23
N HIS A 412 19.32 4.65 34.55
CA HIS A 412 19.22 5.02 33.15
C HIS A 412 18.11 6.03 32.93
N LEU A 413 18.42 7.02 32.10
CA LEU A 413 17.48 8.00 31.57
C LEU A 413 17.39 7.78 30.06
N VAL A 414 16.19 7.49 29.57
CA VAL A 414 15.96 7.15 28.15
C VAL A 414 14.86 8.03 27.58
N LEU A 415 15.12 8.64 26.43
CA LEU A 415 14.13 9.42 25.68
C LEU A 415 13.55 8.59 24.52
N PHE A 416 12.25 8.65 24.35
CA PHE A 416 11.56 8.17 23.15
C PHE A 416 11.02 9.35 22.34
N THR A 417 11.30 9.32 21.04
CA THR A 417 10.85 10.31 20.05
C THR A 417 10.38 9.58 18.79
N HIS A 418 9.71 10.28 17.88
CA HIS A 418 9.45 9.72 16.55
C HIS A 418 10.57 10.10 15.58
N HIS A 419 10.83 11.41 15.42
CA HIS A 419 11.95 11.91 14.65
C HIS A 419 13.25 11.72 15.44
N PRO A 420 14.30 11.11 14.87
CA PRO A 420 15.60 11.06 15.53
C PRO A 420 16.16 12.45 15.74
N LEU A 421 16.96 12.60 16.80
CA LEU A 421 17.71 13.84 17.01
C LEU A 421 18.79 13.97 15.93
N PHE A 422 19.58 12.93 15.71
CA PHE A 422 20.64 12.92 14.70
C PHE A 422 20.83 11.51 14.12
N GLN A 423 21.44 11.41 12.94
CA GLN A 423 21.79 10.14 12.30
C GLN A 423 23.26 9.76 12.47
N GLU A 424 24.15 10.75 12.58
CA GLU A 424 25.60 10.56 12.75
C GLU A 424 26.10 11.24 14.02
N HIS A 425 25.77 12.53 14.22
CA HIS A 425 26.18 13.29 15.41
C HIS A 425 25.30 14.53 15.63
N ALA A 426 25.22 15.05 16.86
CA ALA A 426 24.26 16.13 17.19
C ALA A 426 24.47 17.44 16.43
N ALA A 427 25.68 17.70 15.93
CA ALA A 427 26.03 18.91 15.17
C ALA A 427 25.84 18.78 13.64
N GLU A 428 25.19 17.72 13.15
CA GLU A 428 24.99 17.49 11.71
C GLU A 428 24.09 18.56 11.06
N ALA A 429 24.14 18.72 9.75
CA ALA A 429 23.26 19.67 9.07
C ALA A 429 21.78 19.25 9.18
N ASP A 430 20.87 20.22 9.07
CA ASP A 430 19.43 19.94 9.03
C ASP A 430 19.08 19.05 7.84
N SER A 431 18.12 18.16 8.07
CA SER A 431 17.58 17.27 7.06
C SER A 431 16.07 17.14 7.24
N MET A 432 15.40 16.58 6.24
CA MET A 432 13.98 16.26 6.36
C MET A 432 13.68 15.11 7.33
N TRP A 433 14.71 14.46 7.89
CA TRP A 433 14.59 13.22 8.68
C TRP A 433 14.89 13.40 10.17
N THR A 434 15.53 14.50 10.56
CA THR A 434 16.02 14.73 11.92
C THR A 434 15.48 16.03 12.48
N VAL A 435 15.32 16.10 13.81
CA VAL A 435 14.88 17.33 14.48
C VAL A 435 15.83 18.49 14.10
N PRO A 436 15.32 19.65 13.64
CA PRO A 436 16.17 20.77 13.23
C PRO A 436 17.11 21.23 14.34
N ILE A 437 18.32 21.63 13.96
CA ILE A 437 19.45 21.97 14.85
C ILE A 437 19.07 22.99 15.91
N GLU A 438 18.26 23.98 15.52
CA GLU A 438 17.83 25.07 16.38
C GLU A 438 16.98 24.56 17.58
N ARG A 439 16.40 23.33 17.53
CA ARG A 439 15.63 22.68 18.62
C ARG A 439 16.42 21.51 19.18
N ARG A 440 17.05 20.72 18.30
CA ARG A 440 17.88 19.59 18.65
C ARG A 440 18.98 19.97 19.64
N ASP A 441 19.65 21.10 19.43
CA ASP A 441 20.70 21.58 20.34
C ASP A 441 20.17 21.78 21.77
N VAL A 442 18.92 22.25 21.90
CA VAL A 442 18.27 22.41 23.21
C VAL A 442 18.01 21.06 23.85
N ILE A 443 17.43 20.11 23.10
CA ILE A 443 17.11 18.76 23.58
C ILE A 443 18.39 18.02 23.98
N VAL A 444 19.39 17.99 23.10
CA VAL A 444 20.66 17.30 23.35
C VAL A 444 21.39 17.90 24.55
N ARG A 445 21.39 19.23 24.71
CA ARG A 445 21.97 19.88 25.90
C ARG A 445 21.26 19.44 27.18
N ILE A 446 19.92 19.45 27.21
CA ILE A 446 19.15 18.98 28.37
C ILE A 446 19.51 17.52 28.68
N LEU A 447 19.50 16.64 27.68
CA LEU A 447 19.83 15.23 27.86
C LEU A 447 21.25 15.04 28.43
N ARG A 448 22.23 15.81 27.96
CA ARG A 448 23.61 15.81 28.49
C ARG A 448 23.68 16.34 29.92
N ASP A 449 22.99 17.44 30.22
CA ASP A 449 22.96 18.03 31.58
C ASP A 449 22.36 17.07 32.62
N PHE A 450 21.55 16.10 32.18
CA PHE A 450 20.97 15.05 33.02
C PHE A 450 21.59 13.66 32.84
N ASP A 451 22.71 13.54 32.11
CA ASP A 451 23.43 12.27 31.87
C ASP A 451 22.52 11.17 31.27
N ALA A 452 21.68 11.54 30.28
CA ALA A 452 20.81 10.60 29.59
C ALA A 452 21.60 9.53 28.82
N SER A 453 21.16 8.28 28.93
CA SER A 453 21.88 7.13 28.39
C SER A 453 21.56 6.86 26.92
N ALA A 454 20.30 7.05 26.50
CA ALA A 454 19.89 6.73 25.14
C ALA A 454 18.66 7.52 24.66
N VAL A 455 18.54 7.63 23.34
CA VAL A 455 17.34 8.07 22.61
C VAL A 455 16.94 6.98 21.62
N PHE A 456 15.68 6.54 21.68
CA PHE A 456 15.09 5.65 20.68
C PHE A 456 14.07 6.42 19.83
N ALA A 457 14.13 6.22 18.52
CA ALA A 457 13.30 6.90 17.52
C ALA A 457 12.81 5.97 16.40
N GLY A 458 11.84 6.44 15.63
CA GLY A 458 11.30 5.81 14.41
C GLY A 458 11.56 6.64 13.15
N HIS A 459 10.53 6.93 12.36
CA HIS A 459 10.54 7.86 11.22
C HIS A 459 11.31 7.45 9.95
N LEU A 460 12.50 6.84 10.06
CA LEU A 460 13.35 6.55 8.88
C LEU A 460 13.00 5.23 8.20
N HIS A 461 12.16 4.41 8.82
CA HIS A 461 11.78 3.07 8.37
C HIS A 461 12.97 2.09 8.20
N LYS A 462 14.16 2.45 8.66
CA LYS A 462 15.39 1.66 8.63
C LYS A 462 16.15 1.83 9.95
N ASN A 463 17.06 0.91 10.24
CA ASN A 463 17.90 0.99 11.42
C ASN A 463 19.05 1.99 11.21
N VAL A 464 19.18 2.95 12.11
CA VAL A 464 20.32 3.87 12.18
C VAL A 464 20.84 3.92 13.61
N TYR A 465 22.17 3.93 13.76
CA TYR A 465 22.85 3.89 15.03
C TYR A 465 23.91 4.99 15.08
N ALA A 466 23.87 5.82 16.11
CA ALA A 466 24.87 6.84 16.37
C ALA A 466 25.20 6.92 17.87
N ASP A 467 26.38 7.45 18.16
CA ASP A 467 26.81 7.84 19.49
C ASP A 467 27.48 9.21 19.38
N ASP A 468 27.04 10.17 20.20
CA ASP A 468 27.67 11.49 20.27
C ASP A 468 27.94 11.89 21.72
N GLY A 469 29.13 11.54 22.19
CA GLY A 469 29.59 11.86 23.54
C GLY A 469 28.91 10.99 24.60
N GLY A 470 28.66 9.71 24.30
CA GLY A 470 28.02 8.76 25.21
C GLY A 470 26.49 8.82 25.22
N LEU A 471 25.88 9.74 24.47
CA LEU A 471 24.44 9.71 24.20
C LEU A 471 24.18 8.78 23.01
N MET A 472 23.67 7.59 23.30
CA MET A 472 23.29 6.61 22.27
C MET A 472 22.03 7.08 21.54
N MET A 473 22.05 7.07 20.20
CA MET A 473 20.91 7.41 19.36
C MET A 473 20.57 6.22 18.46
N VAL A 474 19.37 5.69 18.63
CA VAL A 474 18.91 4.50 17.92
C VAL A 474 17.63 4.83 17.18
N THR A 475 17.69 4.79 15.85
CA THR A 475 16.49 4.77 15.02
C THR A 475 16.14 3.32 14.72
N THR A 476 14.94 2.89 15.10
CA THR A 476 14.49 1.52 14.88
C THR A 476 13.77 1.38 13.54
N GLY A 477 14.01 0.26 12.84
CA GLY A 477 13.28 -0.09 11.62
C GLY A 477 11.78 -0.25 11.86
N ALA A 478 11.00 -0.14 10.80
CA ALA A 478 9.54 -0.18 10.86
C ALA A 478 9.00 -1.63 10.88
N VAL A 479 7.85 -1.82 11.52
CA VAL A 479 7.08 -3.06 11.42
C VAL A 479 6.31 -3.11 10.09
N GLY A 480 5.47 -2.12 9.80
CA GLY A 480 4.54 -2.17 8.67
C GLY A 480 5.07 -1.63 7.33
N TYR A 481 6.22 -0.95 7.31
CA TYR A 481 6.72 -0.34 6.07
C TYR A 481 8.25 -0.15 6.08
N PRO A 482 9.07 -1.20 6.16
CA PRO A 482 10.53 -1.03 6.20
C PRO A 482 11.08 -0.42 4.90
N LEU A 483 12.14 0.39 5.01
CA LEU A 483 12.88 0.95 3.88
C LEU A 483 14.33 0.44 3.88
N GLY A 484 14.92 0.36 2.68
CA GLY A 484 16.30 -0.11 2.53
C GLY A 484 16.44 -1.62 2.76
N PRO A 485 17.58 -2.10 3.31
CA PRO A 485 17.85 -3.53 3.47
C PRO A 485 17.23 -4.14 4.73
N ASP A 486 16.72 -3.32 5.65
CA ASP A 486 16.17 -3.81 6.91
C ASP A 486 14.79 -4.47 6.70
N PRO A 487 14.51 -5.63 7.30
CA PRO A 487 13.18 -6.24 7.22
C PRO A 487 12.20 -5.58 8.19
N SER A 488 10.90 -5.82 7.99
CA SER A 488 9.88 -5.62 9.02
C SER A 488 10.31 -6.34 10.29
N GLY A 489 10.24 -5.68 11.45
CA GLY A 489 10.81 -6.25 12.66
C GLY A 489 10.55 -5.46 13.92
N ILE A 490 11.02 -6.02 15.03
CA ILE A 490 10.95 -5.40 16.35
C ILE A 490 12.35 -5.30 16.97
N ARG A 491 12.51 -4.32 17.85
CA ARG A 491 13.74 -4.17 18.65
C ARG A 491 13.50 -4.65 20.06
N ILE A 492 14.34 -5.58 20.52
CA ILE A 492 14.38 -5.98 21.92
C ILE A 492 15.46 -5.16 22.61
N VAL A 493 15.10 -4.50 23.71
CA VAL A 493 15.99 -3.68 24.53
C VAL A 493 16.09 -4.29 25.91
N HIS A 494 17.31 -4.54 26.36
CA HIS A 494 17.66 -5.01 27.69
C HIS A 494 18.35 -3.87 28.44
N MET A 495 17.72 -3.43 29.52
CA MET A 495 18.31 -2.49 30.47
C MET A 495 19.14 -3.31 31.46
N GLN A 496 20.45 -3.09 31.52
CA GLN A 496 21.35 -3.71 32.49
C GLN A 496 21.85 -2.65 33.48
N GLU A 497 22.64 -3.06 34.47
CA GLU A 497 23.15 -2.13 35.48
C GLU A 497 24.16 -1.12 34.88
N ASP A 498 24.96 -1.57 33.93
CA ASP A 498 26.09 -0.85 33.35
C ASP A 498 25.89 -0.47 31.88
N ALA A 499 24.85 -1.00 31.23
CA ALA A 499 24.66 -0.86 29.80
C ALA A 499 23.21 -1.03 29.33
N ILE A 500 22.87 -0.31 28.27
CA ILE A 500 21.67 -0.58 27.47
C ILE A 500 22.08 -1.44 26.28
N ARG A 501 21.61 -2.69 26.23
CA ARG A 501 21.85 -3.58 25.09
C ARG A 501 20.58 -3.72 24.28
N HIS A 502 20.68 -3.65 22.96
CA HIS A 502 19.51 -3.81 22.11
C HIS A 502 19.86 -4.57 20.84
N ARG A 503 18.87 -5.24 20.26
CA ARG A 503 19.00 -5.87 18.95
C ARG A 503 17.69 -5.77 18.17
N TYR A 504 17.82 -5.45 16.89
CA TYR A 504 16.71 -5.50 15.95
C TYR A 504 16.60 -6.91 15.38
N TYR A 505 15.38 -7.42 15.33
CA TYR A 505 15.04 -8.71 14.76
C TYR A 505 14.00 -8.52 13.68
N GLY A 506 14.30 -8.97 12.46
CA GLY A 506 13.25 -9.15 11.46
C GLY A 506 12.18 -10.13 11.97
N MET A 507 10.94 -9.99 11.54
CA MET A 507 9.80 -10.75 12.06
C MET A 507 10.04 -12.28 12.05
N ASN A 508 10.70 -12.79 11.01
CA ASN A 508 11.05 -14.22 10.87
C ASN A 508 12.23 -14.68 11.72
N SER A 509 12.85 -13.78 12.49
CA SER A 509 14.04 -14.04 13.31
C SER A 509 13.86 -13.61 14.76
N VAL A 510 12.66 -13.17 15.15
CA VAL A 510 12.34 -12.86 16.55
C VAL A 510 12.43 -14.17 17.36
N PRO A 511 13.17 -14.19 18.48
CA PRO A 511 13.33 -15.41 19.26
C PRO A 511 12.01 -15.87 19.89
N ASP A 512 11.95 -17.15 20.27
CA ASP A 512 10.77 -17.75 20.91
C ASP A 512 10.57 -17.25 22.36
N SER A 513 11.65 -16.88 23.03
CA SER A 513 11.67 -16.28 24.37
C SER A 513 12.64 -15.11 24.40
N LEU A 514 12.54 -14.25 25.40
CA LEU A 514 13.55 -13.20 25.60
C LEU A 514 14.94 -13.86 25.68
N PRO A 515 15.87 -13.47 24.80
CA PRO A 515 17.17 -14.14 24.73
C PRO A 515 17.91 -13.91 26.06
N GLY A 516 18.43 -15.01 26.62
CA GLY A 516 19.35 -14.93 27.76
C GLY A 516 20.62 -14.18 27.36
N LEU A 517 21.10 -13.33 28.26
CA LEU A 517 22.29 -12.50 28.07
C LEU A 517 23.56 -13.36 27.89
N GLY A 518 23.87 -13.75 26.67
CA GLY A 518 25.20 -14.21 26.30
C GLY A 518 26.11 -13.00 26.08
N SER A 519 27.26 -12.98 26.75
CA SER A 519 28.38 -12.11 26.41
C SER A 519 28.91 -12.48 25.02
N SER A 520 28.39 -11.88 23.96
CA SER A 520 29.06 -11.85 22.66
C SER A 520 29.85 -10.54 22.58
N GLY A 521 31.18 -10.67 22.70
CA GLY A 521 32.13 -9.56 22.59
C GLY A 521 32.52 -9.24 21.16
#